data_AF-A0A936AHP4-F1
#
_entry.id   AF-A0A936AHP4-F1
#
_cell.length_a   1.000
_cell.length_b   1.000
_cell.length_c   1.000
_cell.angle_alpha   90.00
_cell.angle_beta   90.00
_cell.angle_gamma   90.00
#
_symmetry.space_group_name_H-M   'P 1'
#
loop_
_entity.id
_entity.type
_entity.pdbx_description
1 polymer ?
#
loop_
_entity_poly.entity_id
_entity_poly.type
_entity_poly.pdbx_seq_one_letter_code
_entity_poly.pdbx_strand_id
1 'polypeptide(L)'
;MKNALVRNCKPSVAMFQKRLFDWMLIGFYLCCFGFIACQKSNRDPVPDVSNIAAELKWIRFEKELFALDSNRLTKGLNALIQQYPAFSKLYFTQIVPMTEQLDSIQPEFSTALRTFLNDPFTKDLYIKTNRVFSEDQDLSKSMLHAVQLMKYYFPDEKDPVFYSLISNFNFANFIFSDKNNANGIGIILEYFLGSEMNYKMVDPKNPVFSDYLTRCFNKDHLLKKTWETYLTDKLTEPQSGKFIEYLIHRGKKLYILQKLLPEIEDTVLFEFTPKQLKWCNQNRLEIWSYFLSGSMLYSTEFLQFNKYINPSPNSPGMPEEAPGQTGSYIGYYLVQAYMRKHPEVSLPELLAQEDAQLILRASRFKPTNEK
;
A
#
# COMPACT_ATOMS: atom_id res chain seq x y z
N MET A 1 23.85 -70.57 -57.35
CA MET A 1 24.85 -69.60 -56.86
C MET A 1 24.53 -68.21 -57.42
N LYS A 2 24.33 -67.25 -56.51
CA LYS A 2 24.59 -65.78 -56.55
C LYS A 2 24.13 -64.87 -57.72
N ASN A 3 23.19 -63.98 -57.38
CA ASN A 3 23.17 -62.49 -57.44
C ASN A 3 23.66 -61.68 -58.66
N ALA A 4 22.79 -60.75 -59.14
CA ALA A 4 22.91 -59.27 -59.06
C ALA A 4 21.81 -58.60 -59.93
N LEU A 5 20.75 -57.99 -59.37
CA LEU A 5 20.53 -56.57 -58.96
C LEU A 5 20.59 -55.50 -60.07
N VAL A 6 19.41 -54.98 -60.43
CA VAL A 6 19.17 -53.71 -61.16
C VAL A 6 18.33 -52.79 -60.26
N ARG A 7 18.74 -51.53 -60.07
CA ARG A 7 18.00 -50.50 -59.30
C ARG A 7 17.35 -49.49 -60.24
N ASN A 8 16.03 -49.29 -60.07
CA ASN A 8 15.24 -48.22 -60.67
C ASN A 8 15.01 -47.07 -59.67
N CYS A 9 15.17 -45.82 -60.12
CA CYS A 9 14.92 -44.60 -59.35
C CYS A 9 13.43 -44.23 -59.35
N LYS A 10 12.85 -44.04 -58.15
CA LYS A 10 11.54 -43.41 -57.89
C LYS A 10 11.74 -41.94 -57.49
N PRO A 11 10.81 -41.02 -57.80
CA PRO A 11 10.88 -39.63 -57.38
C PRO A 11 10.78 -39.49 -55.86
N SER A 12 11.54 -38.53 -55.29
CA SER A 12 11.78 -38.43 -53.86
C SER A 12 10.59 -37.80 -53.10
N VAL A 13 10.23 -38.48 -52.01
CA VAL A 13 9.20 -38.13 -51.01
C VAL A 13 9.43 -36.75 -50.35
N ALA A 14 10.59 -36.13 -50.57
CA ALA A 14 11.02 -34.89 -49.93
C ALA A 14 10.19 -33.65 -50.30
N MET A 15 9.60 -33.59 -51.49
CA MET A 15 8.91 -32.38 -51.95
C MET A 15 7.48 -32.24 -51.36
N PHE A 16 6.85 -33.35 -51.01
CA PHE A 16 5.49 -33.35 -50.44
C PHE A 16 5.50 -33.06 -48.93
N GLN A 17 6.57 -33.44 -48.21
CA GLN A 17 6.74 -33.17 -46.78
C GLN A 17 6.94 -31.67 -46.48
N LYS A 18 7.58 -30.93 -47.38
CA LYS A 18 7.82 -29.48 -47.20
C LYS A 18 6.53 -28.67 -47.17
N ARG A 19 5.57 -28.96 -48.07
CA ARG A 19 4.29 -28.24 -48.14
C ARG A 19 3.36 -28.55 -46.95
N LEU A 20 3.43 -29.76 -46.38
CA LEU A 20 2.71 -30.09 -45.14
C LEU A 20 3.29 -29.37 -43.91
N PHE A 21 4.60 -29.16 -43.88
CA PHE A 21 5.29 -28.44 -42.81
C PHE A 21 4.98 -26.93 -42.83
N ASP A 22 4.88 -26.32 -44.02
CA ASP A 22 4.56 -24.90 -44.17
C ASP A 22 3.10 -24.57 -43.75
N TRP A 23 2.14 -25.48 -43.99
CA TRP A 23 0.76 -25.31 -43.51
C TRP A 23 0.61 -25.57 -42.01
N MET A 24 1.43 -26.44 -41.42
CA MET A 24 1.51 -26.60 -39.96
C MET A 24 2.11 -25.37 -39.27
N LEU A 25 3.07 -24.67 -39.90
CA LEU A 25 3.66 -23.44 -39.37
C LEU A 25 2.70 -22.24 -39.43
N ILE A 26 1.87 -22.13 -40.47
CA ILE A 26 0.84 -21.07 -40.56
C ILE A 26 -0.30 -21.34 -39.57
N GLY A 27 -0.69 -22.61 -39.35
CA GLY A 27 -1.61 -22.99 -38.28
C GLY A 27 -1.05 -22.74 -36.87
N PHE A 28 0.26 -22.86 -36.69
CA PHE A 28 0.94 -22.55 -35.43
C PHE A 28 0.99 -21.04 -35.15
N TYR A 29 1.26 -20.21 -36.17
CA TYR A 29 1.20 -18.74 -36.03
C TYR A 29 -0.24 -18.21 -35.82
N LEU A 30 -1.26 -18.88 -36.36
CA LEU A 30 -2.68 -18.56 -36.06
C LEU A 30 -3.14 -19.05 -34.67
N CYS A 31 -2.46 -20.04 -34.08
CA CYS A 31 -2.66 -20.45 -32.69
C CYS A 31 -1.88 -19.60 -31.67
N CYS A 32 -0.83 -18.88 -32.10
CA CYS A 32 -0.06 -17.98 -31.24
C CYS A 32 -0.70 -16.59 -31.01
N PHE A 33 -1.81 -16.28 -31.68
CA PHE A 33 -2.75 -15.22 -31.28
C PHE A 33 -3.90 -15.77 -30.42
N GLY A 34 -3.70 -16.94 -29.82
CA GLY A 34 -4.57 -17.49 -28.80
C GLY A 34 -4.66 -16.54 -27.62
N PHE A 35 -5.73 -15.75 -27.61
CA PHE A 35 -6.33 -15.17 -26.42
C PHE A 35 -5.32 -14.55 -25.44
N ILE A 36 -4.99 -13.28 -25.68
CA ILE A 36 -4.85 -12.35 -24.56
C ILE A 36 -6.23 -12.36 -23.90
N ALA A 37 -6.44 -13.32 -23.01
CA ALA A 37 -7.47 -13.26 -22.01
C ALA A 37 -7.09 -12.05 -21.16
N CYS A 38 -7.60 -10.87 -21.54
CA CYS A 38 -7.89 -9.84 -20.56
C CYS A 38 -8.75 -10.53 -19.51
N GLN A 39 -8.14 -11.00 -18.43
CA GLN A 39 -8.82 -11.08 -17.16
C GLN A 39 -9.41 -9.69 -17.00
N LYS A 40 -10.74 -9.55 -17.17
CA LYS A 40 -11.43 -8.32 -16.83
C LYS A 40 -11.08 -8.08 -15.37
N SER A 41 -10.18 -7.15 -15.14
CA SER A 41 -9.83 -6.74 -13.79
C SER A 41 -11.13 -6.29 -13.14
N ASN A 42 -11.42 -6.80 -11.94
CA ASN A 42 -12.54 -6.33 -11.12
C ASN A 42 -12.29 -4.91 -10.57
N ARG A 43 -11.22 -4.23 -11.01
CA ARG A 43 -10.93 -2.85 -10.70
C ARG A 43 -11.59 -1.91 -11.69
N ASP A 44 -11.90 -0.73 -11.19
CA ASP A 44 -12.49 0.32 -12.01
C ASP A 44 -11.42 0.90 -12.97
N PRO A 45 -11.82 1.43 -14.15
CA PRO A 45 -10.89 2.05 -15.08
C PRO A 45 -10.11 3.20 -14.43
N VAL A 46 -8.84 3.33 -14.81
CA VAL A 46 -7.96 4.41 -14.37
C VAL A 46 -8.16 5.62 -15.29
N PRO A 47 -8.46 6.82 -14.76
CA PRO A 47 -8.53 8.02 -15.59
C PRO A 47 -7.14 8.39 -16.12
N ASP A 48 -7.08 8.97 -17.32
CA ASP A 48 -5.83 9.56 -17.83
C ASP A 48 -5.56 10.88 -17.12
N VAL A 49 -4.49 10.91 -16.32
CA VAL A 49 -4.06 12.07 -15.53
C VAL A 49 -2.75 12.68 -16.03
N SER A 50 -2.27 12.28 -17.21
CA SER A 50 -1.00 12.75 -17.79
C SER A 50 -0.93 14.27 -17.95
N ASN A 51 -2.07 14.94 -18.13
CA ASN A 51 -2.18 16.40 -18.26
C ASN A 51 -2.35 17.15 -16.93
N ILE A 52 -2.48 16.44 -15.80
CA ILE A 52 -2.61 17.06 -14.49
C ILE A 52 -1.24 17.48 -13.99
N ALA A 53 -1.04 18.79 -13.84
CA ALA A 53 0.18 19.36 -13.27
C ALA A 53 0.30 18.97 -11.78
N ALA A 54 1.34 18.21 -11.46
CA ALA A 54 1.69 17.81 -10.10
C ALA A 54 3.21 17.78 -9.94
N GLU A 55 3.69 18.07 -8.74
CA GLU A 55 5.10 17.98 -8.40
C GLU A 55 5.30 16.94 -7.27
N LEU A 56 6.19 15.97 -7.50
CA LEU A 56 6.61 15.08 -6.42
C LEU A 56 7.67 15.77 -5.56
N LYS A 57 7.28 16.23 -4.37
CA LYS A 57 8.20 16.77 -3.36
C LYS A 57 8.53 15.69 -2.35
N TRP A 58 9.63 14.98 -2.57
CA TRP A 58 10.13 13.98 -1.62
C TRP A 58 11.47 14.41 -1.02
N ILE A 59 11.42 14.82 0.24
CA ILE A 59 12.58 15.19 1.05
C ILE A 59 13.10 13.95 1.78
N ARG A 60 14.34 13.59 1.48
CA ARG A 60 15.08 12.51 2.16
C ARG A 60 15.73 13.04 3.43
N PHE A 61 14.93 13.38 4.44
CA PHE A 61 15.42 14.07 5.65
C PHE A 61 16.47 13.24 6.40
N GLU A 62 16.36 11.92 6.39
CA GLU A 62 17.40 11.06 6.97
C GLU A 62 18.75 11.21 6.25
N LYS A 63 18.78 11.41 4.93
CA LYS A 63 20.03 11.67 4.20
C LYS A 63 20.63 13.02 4.57
N GLU A 64 19.80 14.06 4.64
CA GLU A 64 20.22 15.40 5.06
C GLU A 64 20.80 15.38 6.48
N LEU A 65 20.16 14.66 7.40
CA LEU A 65 20.59 14.53 8.79
C LEU A 65 21.93 13.77 8.91
N PHE A 66 22.09 12.66 8.19
CA PHE A 66 23.32 11.86 8.22
C PHE A 66 24.48 12.49 7.42
N ALA A 67 24.19 13.47 6.55
CA ALA A 67 25.20 14.23 5.81
C ALA A 67 25.82 15.39 6.62
N LEU A 68 25.31 15.67 7.83
CA LEU A 68 25.83 16.75 8.68
C LEU A 68 27.32 16.54 9.01
N ASP A 69 28.14 17.57 8.74
CA ASP A 69 29.55 17.59 9.10
C ASP A 69 29.72 17.63 10.62
N SER A 70 30.30 16.58 11.18
CA SER A 70 30.53 16.43 12.61
C SER A 70 31.46 17.49 13.20
N ASN A 71 32.31 18.13 12.39
CA ASN A 71 33.17 19.24 12.80
C ASN A 71 32.45 20.60 12.76
N ARG A 72 31.31 20.69 12.08
CA ARG A 72 30.51 21.92 11.89
C ARG A 72 29.03 21.69 12.23
N LEU A 73 28.77 20.82 13.20
CA LEU A 73 27.44 20.30 13.50
C LEU A 73 26.41 21.41 13.76
N THR A 74 26.73 22.38 14.62
CA THR A 74 25.83 23.51 14.94
C THR A 74 25.43 24.28 13.69
N LYS A 75 26.37 24.56 12.78
CA LYS A 75 26.09 25.29 11.54
C LYS A 75 25.18 24.48 10.62
N GLY A 76 25.49 23.20 10.42
CA GLY A 76 24.69 22.30 9.58
C GLY A 76 23.28 22.10 10.13
N LEU A 77 23.17 21.87 11.44
CA LEU A 77 21.89 21.73 12.14
C LEU A 77 21.04 22.99 12.05
N ASN A 78 21.62 24.17 12.23
CA ASN A 78 20.90 25.44 12.07
C ASN A 78 20.37 25.60 10.63
N ALA A 79 21.18 25.28 9.61
CA ALA A 79 20.74 25.31 8.22
C ALA A 79 19.58 24.33 7.96
N LEU A 80 19.66 23.11 8.49
CA LEU A 80 18.60 22.10 8.38
C LEU A 80 17.28 22.58 9.02
N ILE A 81 17.37 23.17 10.22
CA ILE A 81 16.23 23.76 10.94
C ILE A 81 15.59 24.90 10.14
N GLN A 82 16.39 25.79 9.56
CA GLN A 82 15.89 26.90 8.74
C GLN A 82 15.23 26.41 7.44
N GLN A 83 15.77 25.36 6.84
CA GLN A 83 15.24 24.78 5.61
C GLN A 83 13.89 24.09 5.88
N TYR A 84 13.79 23.30 6.95
CA TYR A 84 12.61 22.51 7.31
C TYR A 84 12.11 22.81 8.74
N PRO A 85 11.65 24.02 9.06
CA PRO A 85 11.38 24.45 10.44
C PRO A 85 10.25 23.66 11.13
N ALA A 86 9.11 23.47 10.45
CA ALA A 86 7.98 22.72 10.99
C ALA A 86 8.36 21.25 11.25
N PHE A 87 8.97 20.61 10.24
CA PHE A 87 9.40 19.22 10.35
C PHE A 87 10.54 19.02 11.35
N SER A 88 11.57 19.87 11.36
CA SER A 88 12.69 19.79 12.31
C SER A 88 12.21 19.92 13.75
N LYS A 89 11.29 20.86 14.03
CA LYS A 89 10.67 20.98 15.35
C LYS A 89 9.98 19.68 15.74
N LEU A 90 9.09 19.17 14.90
CA LEU A 90 8.37 17.93 15.15
C LEU A 90 9.34 16.75 15.38
N TYR A 91 10.33 16.60 14.51
CA TYR A 91 11.29 15.51 14.54
C TYR A 91 12.11 15.53 15.84
N PHE A 92 12.74 16.65 16.18
CA PHE A 92 13.67 16.72 17.31
C PHE A 92 13.01 16.88 18.68
N THR A 93 11.73 17.25 18.76
CA THR A 93 11.04 17.42 20.05
C THR A 93 9.95 16.39 20.33
N GLN A 94 9.47 15.64 19.33
CA GLN A 94 8.36 14.68 19.51
C GLN A 94 8.66 13.29 18.96
N ILE A 95 9.26 13.17 17.78
CA ILE A 95 9.49 11.87 17.13
C ILE A 95 10.74 11.18 17.70
N VAL A 96 11.87 11.89 17.64
CA VAL A 96 13.12 11.50 18.28
C VAL A 96 13.48 12.66 19.22
N PRO A 97 12.92 12.67 20.45
CA PRO A 97 13.07 13.80 21.37
C PRO A 97 14.53 13.93 21.82
N MET A 98 15.28 14.78 21.11
CA MET A 98 16.66 15.13 21.40
C MET A 98 16.77 16.46 22.16
N THR A 99 15.71 17.26 22.14
CA THR A 99 15.63 18.55 22.82
C THR A 99 14.18 18.94 23.12
N GLU A 100 13.97 19.74 24.17
CA GLU A 100 12.69 20.40 24.44
C GLU A 100 12.54 21.69 23.62
N GLN A 101 13.65 22.35 23.30
CA GLN A 101 13.70 23.61 22.58
C GLN A 101 14.58 23.49 21.34
N LEU A 102 14.08 23.94 20.19
CA LEU A 102 14.79 23.83 18.93
C LEU A 102 15.86 24.93 18.78
N ASP A 103 16.91 24.85 19.60
CA ASP A 103 18.07 25.73 19.58
C ASP A 103 19.35 24.93 19.30
N SER A 104 19.89 25.10 18.09
CA SER A 104 21.09 24.40 17.61
C SER A 104 22.37 24.68 18.42
N ILE A 105 22.40 25.73 19.24
CA ILE A 105 23.57 26.12 20.03
C ILE A 105 23.59 25.35 21.37
N GLN A 106 22.48 24.75 21.79
CA GLN A 106 22.40 24.01 23.04
C GLN A 106 23.32 22.77 23.04
N PRO A 107 24.21 22.64 24.05
CA PRO A 107 25.12 21.49 24.16
C PRO A 107 24.39 20.15 24.29
N GLU A 108 23.26 20.10 25.01
CA GLU A 108 22.48 18.87 25.20
C GLU A 108 21.95 18.36 23.87
N PHE A 109 21.38 19.25 23.05
CA PHE A 109 20.85 18.89 21.73
C PHE A 109 21.96 18.37 20.80
N SER A 110 23.09 19.08 20.75
CA SER A 110 24.25 18.65 19.96
C SER A 110 24.79 17.29 20.42
N THR A 111 24.80 17.03 21.73
CA THR A 111 25.26 15.75 22.30
C THR A 111 24.28 14.63 21.94
N ALA A 112 22.98 14.83 22.14
CA ALA A 112 21.95 13.86 21.79
C ALA A 112 21.97 13.51 20.30
N LEU A 113 22.11 14.52 19.43
CA LEU A 113 22.23 14.31 17.99
C LEU A 113 23.49 13.52 17.62
N ARG A 114 24.65 13.83 18.22
CA ARG A 114 25.87 13.04 18.00
C ARG A 114 25.71 11.60 18.46
N THR A 115 25.05 11.37 19.59
CA THR A 115 24.77 10.03 20.10
C THR A 115 23.89 9.26 19.11
N PHE A 116 22.79 9.86 18.66
CA PHE A 116 21.90 9.26 17.66
C PHE A 116 22.61 8.96 16.34
N LEU A 117 23.34 9.92 15.78
CA LEU A 117 24.07 9.74 14.52
C LEU A 117 25.21 8.72 14.62
N ASN A 118 25.74 8.47 15.83
CA ASN A 118 26.81 7.51 16.04
C ASN A 118 26.38 6.14 16.54
N ASP A 119 25.13 6.02 16.97
CA ASP A 119 24.56 4.77 17.44
C ASP A 119 24.65 3.67 16.36
N PRO A 120 25.23 2.49 16.66
CA PRO A 120 25.43 1.43 15.68
C PRO A 120 24.13 0.94 15.03
N PHE A 121 23.04 0.86 15.80
CA PHE A 121 21.75 0.40 15.28
C PHE A 121 21.15 1.42 14.30
N THR A 122 21.17 2.70 14.67
CA THR A 122 20.70 3.81 13.82
C THR A 122 21.50 3.88 12.51
N LYS A 123 22.83 3.71 12.58
CA LYS A 123 23.69 3.62 11.39
C LYS A 123 23.35 2.43 10.50
N ASP A 124 23.10 1.26 11.08
CA ASP A 124 22.69 0.07 10.33
C ASP A 124 21.35 0.29 9.60
N LEU A 125 20.36 0.88 10.29
CA LEU A 125 19.08 1.29 9.65
C LEU A 125 19.31 2.27 8.50
N TYR A 126 20.17 3.28 8.68
CA TYR A 126 20.50 4.24 7.62
C TYR A 126 21.15 3.58 6.39
N ILE A 127 22.10 2.67 6.61
CA ILE A 127 22.75 1.93 5.52
C ILE A 127 21.72 1.06 4.78
N LYS A 128 20.88 0.32 5.52
CA LYS A 128 19.88 -0.58 4.93
C LYS A 128 18.82 0.19 4.14
N THR A 129 18.27 1.27 4.72
CA THR A 129 17.24 2.10 4.06
C THR A 129 17.81 2.76 2.80
N ASN A 130 19.03 3.29 2.85
CA ASN A 130 19.67 3.84 1.66
C ASN A 130 19.90 2.82 0.56
N ARG A 131 20.26 1.58 0.91
CA ARG A 131 20.41 0.51 -0.07
C ARG A 131 19.08 0.16 -0.73
N VAL A 132 18.02 -0.07 0.06
CA VAL A 132 16.68 -0.48 -0.43
C VAL A 132 15.99 0.62 -1.24
N PHE A 133 16.18 1.88 -0.85
CA PHE A 133 15.51 3.06 -1.43
C PHE A 133 16.50 3.98 -2.16
N SER A 134 17.59 3.45 -2.72
CA SER A 134 18.53 4.24 -3.53
C SER A 134 17.92 4.57 -4.90
N GLU A 135 17.74 5.87 -5.18
CA GLU A 135 17.34 6.41 -6.51
C GLU A 135 16.26 5.60 -7.24
N ASP A 136 15.19 5.28 -6.52
CA ASP A 136 14.12 4.44 -7.03
C ASP A 136 13.19 5.24 -7.95
N GLN A 137 13.50 5.20 -9.24
CA GLN A 137 12.73 5.90 -10.26
C GLN A 137 11.30 5.37 -10.39
N ASP A 138 11.09 4.07 -10.21
CA ASP A 138 9.76 3.47 -10.36
C ASP A 138 8.87 3.85 -9.17
N LEU A 139 9.40 3.82 -7.95
CA LEU A 139 8.68 4.34 -6.79
C LEU A 139 8.39 5.83 -6.93
N SER A 140 9.35 6.62 -7.43
CA SER A 140 9.14 8.06 -7.68
C SER A 140 8.02 8.30 -8.71
N LYS A 141 7.98 7.53 -9.80
CA LYS A 141 6.90 7.61 -10.79
C LYS A 141 5.55 7.23 -10.18
N SER A 142 5.48 6.15 -9.40
CA SER A 142 4.25 5.71 -8.74
C SER A 142 3.75 6.72 -7.70
N MET A 143 4.66 7.34 -6.93
CA MET A 143 4.32 8.41 -6.00
C MET A 143 3.75 9.63 -6.74
N LEU A 144 4.38 10.06 -7.84
CA LEU A 144 3.90 11.16 -8.67
C LEU A 144 2.52 10.85 -9.28
N HIS A 145 2.34 9.64 -9.82
CA HIS A 145 1.07 9.22 -10.40
C HIS A 145 -0.06 9.24 -9.37
N ALA A 146 0.21 8.77 -8.14
CA ALA A 146 -0.74 8.85 -7.05
C ALA A 146 -1.09 10.29 -6.66
N VAL A 147 -0.13 11.24 -6.71
CA VAL A 147 -0.42 12.67 -6.52
C VAL A 147 -1.32 13.19 -7.65
N GLN A 148 -1.08 12.82 -8.91
CA GLN A 148 -1.94 13.23 -10.03
C GLN A 148 -3.37 12.69 -9.89
N LEU A 149 -3.52 11.41 -9.52
CA LEU A 149 -4.83 10.81 -9.24
C LEU A 149 -5.51 11.47 -8.05
N MET A 150 -4.76 11.80 -7.00
CA MET A 150 -5.30 12.55 -5.85
C MET A 150 -5.88 13.89 -6.31
N LYS A 151 -5.17 14.66 -7.14
CA LYS A 151 -5.67 15.93 -7.68
C LYS A 151 -6.84 15.74 -8.64
N TYR A 152 -6.87 14.65 -9.40
CA TYR A 152 -8.02 14.33 -10.24
C TYR A 152 -9.30 14.15 -9.40
N TYR A 153 -9.22 13.37 -8.31
CA TYR A 153 -10.37 13.09 -7.46
C TYR A 153 -10.67 14.17 -6.42
N PHE A 154 -9.66 14.94 -6.02
CA PHE A 154 -9.71 15.98 -5.00
C PHE A 154 -8.99 17.25 -5.50
N PRO A 155 -9.57 17.99 -6.45
CA PRO A 155 -8.89 19.10 -7.14
C PRO A 155 -8.51 20.29 -6.25
N ASP A 156 -9.16 20.44 -5.10
CA ASP A 156 -8.88 21.50 -4.12
C ASP A 156 -7.71 21.16 -3.18
N GLU A 157 -7.20 19.93 -3.21
CA GLU A 157 -6.07 19.50 -2.39
C GLU A 157 -4.74 20.02 -2.93
N LYS A 158 -3.86 20.40 -2.01
CA LYS A 158 -2.48 20.78 -2.33
C LYS A 158 -1.62 19.53 -2.49
N ASP A 159 -0.61 19.63 -3.36
CA ASP A 159 0.43 18.61 -3.50
C ASP A 159 1.09 18.35 -2.13
N PRO A 160 1.05 17.11 -1.61
CA PRO A 160 1.66 16.79 -0.33
C PRO A 160 3.18 16.81 -0.44
N VAL A 161 3.84 17.09 0.68
CA VAL A 161 5.30 17.00 0.80
C VAL A 161 5.65 15.75 1.60
N PHE A 162 6.41 14.84 1.00
CA PHE A 162 6.81 13.59 1.64
C PHE A 162 8.17 13.75 2.30
N TYR A 163 8.27 13.37 3.56
CA TYR A 163 9.49 13.37 4.35
C TYR A 163 9.83 11.95 4.74
N SER A 164 10.89 11.36 4.18
CA SER A 164 11.40 10.12 4.75
C SER A 164 12.31 10.40 5.95
N LEU A 165 12.27 9.51 6.92
CA LEU A 165 13.03 9.64 8.15
C LEU A 165 13.36 8.26 8.75
N ILE A 166 14.27 8.28 9.74
CA ILE A 166 14.58 7.14 10.61
C ILE A 166 14.31 7.57 12.05
N SER A 167 13.63 6.71 12.81
CA SER A 167 13.20 6.99 14.19
C SER A 167 13.58 5.87 15.17
N ASN A 168 14.28 4.83 14.71
CA ASN A 168 14.53 3.60 15.46
C ASN A 168 13.24 2.90 15.90
N PHE A 169 12.23 2.87 15.02
CA PHE A 169 10.90 2.29 15.30
C PHE A 169 10.12 2.97 16.43
N ASN A 170 10.48 4.20 16.81
CA ASN A 170 9.76 4.96 17.86
C ASN A 170 8.44 5.56 17.37
N PHE A 171 8.21 5.60 16.06
CA PHE A 171 7.05 6.26 15.48
C PHE A 171 6.54 5.55 14.23
N ALA A 172 5.25 5.71 13.92
CA ALA A 172 4.64 5.23 12.67
C ALA A 172 4.47 6.40 11.69
N ASN A 173 4.11 6.11 10.43
CA ASN A 173 3.83 7.16 9.44
C ASN A 173 2.77 8.14 9.95
N PHE A 174 2.95 9.43 9.67
CA PHE A 174 2.13 10.51 10.22
C PHE A 174 1.90 11.63 9.23
N ILE A 175 0.87 12.44 9.50
CA ILE A 175 0.61 13.72 8.84
C ILE A 175 0.99 14.87 9.78
N PHE A 176 1.48 15.96 9.22
CA PHE A 176 1.67 17.21 9.92
C PHE A 176 1.44 18.41 8.99
N SER A 177 1.22 19.59 9.57
CA SER A 177 1.14 20.83 8.79
C SER A 177 2.54 21.34 8.46
N ASP A 178 2.89 21.34 7.17
CA ASP A 178 4.13 21.93 6.67
C ASP A 178 3.95 23.40 6.28
N LYS A 179 4.99 24.04 5.76
CA LYS A 179 4.96 25.44 5.26
C LYS A 179 3.73 25.67 4.38
N ASN A 180 3.11 26.85 4.55
CA ASN A 180 1.95 27.29 3.77
C ASN A 180 0.71 26.38 3.87
N ASN A 181 0.53 25.66 4.99
CA ASN A 181 -0.56 24.71 5.20
C ASN A 181 -0.62 23.63 4.11
N ALA A 182 0.53 23.15 3.65
CA ALA A 182 0.61 21.92 2.87
C ALA A 182 0.58 20.72 3.81
N ASN A 183 0.01 19.60 3.36
CA ASN A 183 0.03 18.35 4.11
C ASN A 183 1.43 17.73 3.99
N GLY A 184 2.19 17.75 5.08
CA GLY A 184 3.43 17.01 5.21
C GLY A 184 3.15 15.58 5.62
N ILE A 185 3.79 14.60 4.97
CA ILE A 185 3.63 13.17 5.28
C ILE A 185 4.99 12.59 5.67
N GLY A 186 5.12 12.14 6.91
CA GLY A 186 6.30 11.43 7.42
C GLY A 186 6.26 9.95 7.07
N ILE A 187 7.33 9.45 6.43
CA ILE A 187 7.50 8.05 5.99
C ILE A 187 8.69 7.44 6.75
N ILE A 188 8.40 6.50 7.65
CA ILE A 188 9.43 5.87 8.49
C ILE A 188 10.00 4.67 7.72
N LEU A 189 11.15 4.87 7.06
CA LEU A 189 11.67 3.93 6.06
C LEU A 189 12.08 2.58 6.65
N GLU A 190 12.47 2.54 7.93
CA GLU A 190 12.90 1.30 8.58
C GLU A 190 11.77 0.26 8.68
N TYR A 191 10.49 0.66 8.60
CA TYR A 191 9.36 -0.27 8.50
C TYR A 191 9.17 -0.89 7.11
N PHE A 192 10.03 -0.57 6.12
CA PHE A 192 9.86 -1.03 4.74
C PHE A 192 11.10 -1.77 4.20
N LEU A 193 11.98 -2.24 5.09
CA LEU A 193 13.22 -2.95 4.76
C LEU A 193 13.03 -4.40 4.29
N GLY A 194 11.83 -4.98 4.45
CA GLY A 194 11.54 -6.36 4.07
C GLY A 194 12.52 -7.35 4.71
N SER A 195 13.11 -8.21 3.88
CA SER A 195 14.07 -9.23 4.32
C SER A 195 15.43 -8.68 4.79
N GLU A 196 15.72 -7.39 4.58
CA GLU A 196 16.94 -6.76 5.09
C GLU A 196 16.90 -6.51 6.61
N MET A 197 15.73 -6.72 7.23
CA MET A 197 15.54 -6.57 8.66
C MET A 197 14.84 -7.77 9.28
N ASN A 198 15.42 -8.31 10.35
CA ASN A 198 14.72 -9.28 11.19
C ASN A 198 13.88 -8.53 12.24
N TYR A 199 12.68 -8.09 11.85
CA TYR A 199 11.81 -7.28 12.69
C TYR A 199 11.48 -7.91 14.04
N LYS A 200 11.33 -9.24 14.09
CA LYS A 200 11.04 -9.98 15.33
C LYS A 200 12.16 -9.86 16.36
N MET A 201 13.39 -9.62 15.91
CA MET A 201 14.56 -9.44 16.78
C MET A 201 14.74 -7.98 17.26
N VAL A 202 13.99 -7.02 16.72
CA VAL A 202 14.02 -5.62 17.19
C VAL A 202 13.48 -5.55 18.62
N ASP A 203 12.28 -6.07 18.84
CA ASP A 203 11.70 -6.28 20.16
C ASP A 203 10.76 -7.50 20.11
N PRO A 204 11.21 -8.68 20.57
CA PRO A 204 10.40 -9.91 20.53
C PRO A 204 9.09 -9.85 21.32
N LYS A 205 8.94 -8.89 22.23
CA LYS A 205 7.73 -8.74 23.07
C LYS A 205 6.75 -7.73 22.50
N ASN A 206 7.18 -6.89 21.56
CA ASN A 206 6.30 -5.87 20.99
C ASN A 206 5.42 -6.49 19.89
N PRO A 207 4.07 -6.47 20.04
CA PRO A 207 3.17 -7.09 19.09
C PRO A 207 3.24 -6.47 17.69
N VAL A 208 3.75 -5.24 17.54
CA VAL A 208 3.96 -4.60 16.22
C VAL A 208 4.91 -5.40 15.33
N PHE A 209 5.80 -6.21 15.92
CA PHE A 209 6.75 -7.06 15.22
C PHE A 209 6.28 -8.52 15.05
N SER A 210 4.98 -8.78 15.25
CA SER A 210 4.38 -10.09 14.96
C SER A 210 4.49 -10.44 13.46
N ASP A 211 4.66 -11.72 13.15
CA ASP A 211 4.89 -12.21 11.77
C ASP A 211 3.75 -11.81 10.81
N TYR A 212 2.51 -11.74 11.29
CA TYR A 212 1.36 -11.31 10.48
C TYR A 212 1.35 -9.80 10.20
N LEU A 213 2.12 -8.96 10.89
CA LEU A 213 2.27 -7.53 10.58
C LEU A 213 3.53 -7.29 9.75
N THR A 214 4.64 -7.87 10.18
CA THR A 214 5.97 -7.65 9.57
C THR A 214 6.07 -8.19 8.16
N ARG A 215 5.20 -9.13 7.75
CA ARG A 215 5.07 -9.53 6.35
C ARG A 215 4.72 -8.35 5.41
N CYS A 216 4.12 -7.28 5.93
CA CYS A 216 3.83 -6.04 5.20
C CYS A 216 4.87 -4.94 5.42
N PHE A 217 5.96 -5.22 6.16
CA PHE A 217 7.03 -4.26 6.40
C PHE A 217 8.07 -4.31 5.29
N ASN A 218 7.63 -4.07 4.07
CA ASN A 218 8.43 -4.19 2.85
C ASN A 218 8.09 -3.08 1.85
N LYS A 219 8.98 -2.93 0.86
CA LYS A 219 8.92 -1.90 -0.17
C LYS A 219 7.59 -1.86 -0.94
N ASP A 220 6.98 -3.01 -1.25
CA ASP A 220 5.71 -3.07 -1.99
C ASP A 220 4.56 -2.40 -1.22
N HIS A 221 4.64 -2.36 0.11
CA HIS A 221 3.64 -1.75 0.97
C HIS A 221 3.91 -0.27 1.29
N LEU A 222 5.06 0.28 0.91
CA LEU A 222 5.43 1.67 1.21
C LEU A 222 4.38 2.64 0.65
N LEU A 223 4.04 2.47 -0.63
CA LEU A 223 3.08 3.34 -1.32
C LEU A 223 1.71 3.27 -0.64
N LYS A 224 1.18 2.06 -0.42
CA LYS A 224 -0.11 1.83 0.25
C LYS A 224 -0.13 2.44 1.65
N LYS A 225 0.88 2.19 2.49
CA LYS A 225 0.94 2.69 3.87
C LYS A 225 1.09 4.21 3.93
N THR A 226 1.82 4.81 2.99
CA THR A 226 1.97 6.27 2.90
C THR A 226 0.63 6.94 2.58
N TRP A 227 -0.08 6.46 1.55
CA TRP A 227 -1.37 7.02 1.17
C TRP A 227 -2.50 6.63 2.14
N GLU A 228 -2.39 5.51 2.84
CA GLU A 228 -3.31 5.17 3.93
C GLU A 228 -3.20 6.18 5.08
N THR A 229 -1.97 6.56 5.45
CA THR A 229 -1.74 7.64 6.42
C THR A 229 -2.39 8.92 5.94
N TYR A 230 -2.16 9.35 4.68
CA TYR A 230 -2.79 10.54 4.09
C TYR A 230 -4.32 10.57 4.24
N LEU A 231 -4.99 9.44 4.06
CA LEU A 231 -6.45 9.35 4.15
C LEU A 231 -7.00 9.35 5.58
N THR A 232 -6.15 9.18 6.60
CA THR A 232 -6.61 9.08 7.99
C THR A 232 -7.28 10.38 8.44
N ASP A 233 -6.74 11.54 8.06
CA ASP A 233 -7.32 12.85 8.40
C ASP A 233 -8.54 13.22 7.54
N LYS A 234 -8.81 12.46 6.46
CA LYS A 234 -9.95 12.69 5.55
C LYS A 234 -11.20 11.91 5.94
N LEU A 235 -11.06 10.91 6.80
CA LEU A 235 -12.12 10.00 7.18
C LEU A 235 -12.42 10.14 8.68
N THR A 236 -13.62 10.61 9.00
CA THR A 236 -14.08 10.71 10.38
C THR A 236 -14.41 9.32 10.91
N GLU A 237 -13.84 8.96 12.07
CA GLU A 237 -14.15 7.67 12.70
C GLU A 237 -15.64 7.59 13.10
N PRO A 238 -16.26 6.39 13.00
CA PRO A 238 -17.66 6.18 13.32
C PRO A 238 -18.06 6.62 14.74
N GLN A 239 -19.17 7.35 14.83
CA GLN A 239 -19.65 7.90 16.12
C GLN A 239 -20.54 6.94 16.90
N SER A 240 -21.39 6.12 16.25
CA SER A 240 -22.34 5.27 16.97
C SER A 240 -21.74 3.95 17.45
N GLY A 241 -20.52 3.62 16.99
CA GLY A 241 -19.77 2.44 17.40
C GLY A 241 -20.26 1.13 16.81
N LYS A 242 -21.25 1.14 15.89
CA LYS A 242 -21.80 -0.07 15.26
C LYS A 242 -20.82 -0.67 14.26
N PHE A 243 -20.75 -2.00 14.20
CA PHE A 243 -19.86 -2.72 13.28
C PHE A 243 -20.04 -2.30 11.82
N ILE A 244 -21.28 -2.11 11.33
CA ILE A 244 -21.54 -1.69 9.94
C ILE A 244 -20.90 -0.35 9.58
N GLU A 245 -20.81 0.59 10.53
CA GLU A 245 -20.18 1.89 10.29
C GLU A 245 -18.67 1.72 10.13
N TYR A 246 -18.03 0.92 10.99
CA TYR A 246 -16.61 0.58 10.83
C TYR A 246 -16.34 -0.19 9.54
N LEU A 247 -17.19 -1.16 9.19
CA LEU A 247 -17.08 -1.94 7.97
C LEU A 247 -17.10 -1.03 6.74
N ILE A 248 -18.07 -0.11 6.66
CA ILE A 248 -18.18 0.85 5.56
C ILE A 248 -17.03 1.87 5.60
N HIS A 249 -16.65 2.36 6.77
CA HIS A 249 -15.53 3.28 6.92
C HIS A 249 -14.21 2.68 6.40
N ARG A 250 -13.86 1.45 6.83
CA ARG A 250 -12.69 0.74 6.31
C ARG A 250 -12.83 0.43 4.81
N GLY A 251 -14.04 0.13 4.36
CA GLY A 251 -14.36 -0.06 2.94
C GLY A 251 -14.10 1.18 2.08
N LYS A 252 -14.54 2.37 2.52
CA LYS A 252 -14.28 3.65 1.85
C LYS A 252 -12.79 3.91 1.74
N LYS A 253 -12.05 3.72 2.84
CA LYS A 253 -10.60 3.87 2.86
C LYS A 253 -9.92 2.99 1.81
N LEU A 254 -10.24 1.69 1.79
CA LEU A 254 -9.67 0.76 0.80
C LEU A 254 -10.10 1.09 -0.64
N TYR A 255 -11.35 1.51 -0.84
CA TYR A 255 -11.85 1.90 -2.15
C TYR A 255 -11.10 3.12 -2.70
N ILE A 256 -10.93 4.16 -1.88
CA ILE A 256 -10.19 5.36 -2.27
C ILE A 256 -8.71 5.05 -2.48
N LEU A 257 -8.10 4.21 -1.62
CA LEU A 257 -6.72 3.76 -1.84
C LEU A 257 -6.56 3.06 -3.20
N GLN A 258 -7.49 2.18 -3.59
CA GLN A 258 -7.44 1.52 -4.89
C GLN A 258 -7.56 2.54 -6.04
N LYS A 259 -8.31 3.63 -5.87
CA LYS A 259 -8.42 4.70 -6.87
C LYS A 259 -7.15 5.52 -7.00
N LEU A 260 -6.46 5.78 -5.90
CA LEU A 260 -5.19 6.51 -5.89
C LEU A 260 -4.02 5.64 -6.33
N LEU A 261 -4.10 4.33 -6.11
CA LEU A 261 -3.04 3.35 -6.33
C LEU A 261 -3.52 2.19 -7.22
N PRO A 262 -3.89 2.44 -8.48
CA PRO A 262 -4.52 1.42 -9.31
C PRO A 262 -3.59 0.27 -9.70
N GLU A 263 -2.27 0.43 -9.58
CA GLU A 263 -1.27 -0.57 -9.95
C GLU A 263 -0.83 -1.50 -8.80
N ILE A 264 -1.12 -1.19 -7.53
CA ILE A 264 -0.69 -2.06 -6.42
C ILE A 264 -1.44 -3.38 -6.45
N GLU A 265 -0.83 -4.50 -6.05
CA GLU A 265 -1.53 -5.80 -6.00
C GLU A 265 -2.65 -5.84 -4.93
N ASP A 266 -3.70 -6.64 -5.13
CA ASP A 266 -4.77 -6.81 -4.14
C ASP A 266 -4.24 -7.35 -2.80
N THR A 267 -3.19 -8.18 -2.84
CA THR A 267 -2.49 -8.66 -1.64
C THR A 267 -1.86 -7.52 -0.83
N VAL A 268 -1.40 -6.46 -1.49
CA VAL A 268 -0.87 -5.25 -0.87
C VAL A 268 -2.00 -4.36 -0.37
N LEU A 269 -3.07 -4.19 -1.17
CA LEU A 269 -4.24 -3.39 -0.80
C LEU A 269 -4.91 -3.91 0.49
N PHE A 270 -5.17 -5.21 0.55
CA PHE A 270 -5.81 -5.86 1.71
C PHE A 270 -4.84 -6.30 2.79
N GLU A 271 -3.53 -6.23 2.53
CA GLU A 271 -2.50 -6.80 3.40
C GLU A 271 -2.75 -8.28 3.69
N PHE A 272 -3.11 -9.04 2.67
CA PHE A 272 -3.36 -10.47 2.73
C PHE A 272 -2.24 -11.23 2.03
N THR A 273 -1.87 -12.38 2.58
CA THR A 273 -1.07 -13.34 1.80
C THR A 273 -1.87 -13.81 0.58
N PRO A 274 -1.22 -14.30 -0.49
CA PRO A 274 -1.93 -14.86 -1.65
C PRO A 274 -2.94 -15.96 -1.26
N LYS A 275 -2.61 -16.78 -0.26
CA LYS A 275 -3.52 -17.83 0.27
C LYS A 275 -4.74 -17.22 0.96
N GLN A 276 -4.54 -16.22 1.81
CA GLN A 276 -5.62 -15.53 2.52
C GLN A 276 -6.55 -14.81 1.54
N LEU A 277 -6.00 -14.08 0.56
CA LEU A 277 -6.79 -13.40 -0.46
C LEU A 277 -7.61 -14.39 -1.28
N LYS A 278 -6.99 -15.49 -1.73
CA LYS A 278 -7.69 -16.56 -2.45
C LYS A 278 -8.84 -17.13 -1.60
N TRP A 279 -8.60 -17.41 -0.32
CA TRP A 279 -9.64 -17.91 0.58
C TRP A 279 -10.79 -16.91 0.72
N CYS A 280 -10.50 -15.61 0.92
CA CYS A 280 -11.53 -14.58 1.00
C CYS A 280 -12.34 -14.47 -0.30
N ASN A 281 -11.71 -14.58 -1.46
CA ASN A 281 -12.39 -14.57 -2.76
C ASN A 281 -13.31 -15.79 -2.93
N GLN A 282 -12.88 -16.96 -2.47
CA GLN A 282 -13.65 -18.22 -2.53
C GLN A 282 -14.78 -18.32 -1.50
N ASN A 283 -14.77 -17.48 -0.45
CA ASN A 283 -15.72 -17.55 0.67
C ASN A 283 -16.44 -16.20 0.93
N ARG A 284 -16.47 -15.29 -0.05
CA ARG A 284 -17.00 -13.93 0.12
C ARG A 284 -18.48 -13.94 0.53
N LEU A 285 -19.28 -14.85 -0.04
CA LEU A 285 -20.69 -15.02 0.28
C LEU A 285 -20.89 -15.50 1.72
N GLU A 286 -20.07 -16.44 2.17
CA GLU A 286 -20.10 -17.04 3.49
C GLU A 286 -19.70 -16.01 4.56
N ILE A 287 -18.63 -15.24 4.32
CA ILE A 287 -18.20 -14.14 5.20
C ILE A 287 -19.35 -13.12 5.33
N TRP A 288 -19.98 -12.74 4.22
CA TRP A 288 -21.10 -11.79 4.26
C TRP A 288 -22.31 -12.36 5.01
N SER A 289 -22.65 -13.63 4.76
CA SER A 289 -23.75 -14.32 5.45
C SER A 289 -23.51 -14.42 6.95
N TYR A 290 -22.26 -14.66 7.36
CA TYR A 290 -21.86 -14.66 8.76
C TYR A 290 -22.14 -13.30 9.42
N PHE A 291 -21.76 -12.18 8.78
CA PHE A 291 -22.03 -10.84 9.34
C PHE A 291 -23.52 -10.47 9.36
N LEU A 292 -24.31 -10.97 8.42
CA LEU A 292 -25.78 -10.78 8.44
C LEU A 292 -26.45 -11.58 9.54
N SER A 293 -25.87 -12.73 9.93
CA SER A 293 -26.42 -13.58 10.98
C SER A 293 -26.35 -12.91 12.36
N GLY A 294 -27.34 -13.17 13.21
CA GLY A 294 -27.31 -12.75 14.62
C GLY A 294 -27.26 -11.24 14.87
N SER A 295 -27.62 -10.40 13.89
CA SER A 295 -27.54 -8.94 13.96
C SER A 295 -26.11 -8.40 14.19
N MET A 296 -25.07 -9.14 13.80
CA MET A 296 -23.66 -8.77 14.05
C MET A 296 -23.30 -7.39 13.47
N LEU A 297 -23.83 -7.03 12.29
CA LEU A 297 -23.67 -5.69 11.70
C LEU A 297 -24.10 -4.54 12.62
N TYR A 298 -25.02 -4.78 13.53
CA TYR A 298 -25.57 -3.78 14.45
C TYR A 298 -24.95 -3.86 15.85
N SER A 299 -24.01 -4.78 16.09
CA SER A 299 -23.29 -4.87 17.35
C SER A 299 -22.46 -3.61 17.59
N THR A 300 -22.54 -3.07 18.81
CA THR A 300 -21.72 -1.96 19.32
C THR A 300 -20.56 -2.44 20.18
N GLU A 301 -20.44 -3.75 20.40
CA GLU A 301 -19.39 -4.36 21.21
C GLU A 301 -18.09 -4.44 20.42
N PHE A 302 -17.27 -3.40 20.47
CA PHE A 302 -16.03 -3.28 19.66
C PHE A 302 -15.11 -4.50 19.78
N LEU A 303 -15.01 -5.12 20.96
CA LEU A 303 -14.21 -6.33 21.16
C LEU A 303 -14.69 -7.53 20.34
N GLN A 304 -15.98 -7.59 20.00
CA GLN A 304 -16.54 -8.67 19.18
C GLN A 304 -16.12 -8.55 17.72
N PHE A 305 -15.93 -7.33 17.20
CA PHE A 305 -15.68 -7.11 15.78
C PHE A 305 -14.31 -6.51 15.43
N ASN A 306 -13.49 -6.11 16.41
CA ASN A 306 -12.19 -5.46 16.14
C ASN A 306 -11.29 -6.28 15.21
N LYS A 307 -11.29 -7.62 15.31
CA LYS A 307 -10.46 -8.51 14.49
C LYS A 307 -10.95 -8.60 13.04
N TYR A 308 -12.21 -8.25 12.77
CA TYR A 308 -12.74 -8.18 11.41
C TYR A 308 -12.43 -6.84 10.72
N ILE A 309 -12.06 -5.80 11.46
CA ILE A 309 -11.79 -4.46 10.90
C ILE A 309 -10.33 -3.99 11.03
N ASN A 310 -9.57 -4.61 11.92
CA ASN A 310 -8.16 -4.32 12.16
C ASN A 310 -7.29 -5.57 11.90
N PRO A 311 -5.99 -5.40 11.64
CA PRO A 311 -5.06 -6.53 11.48
C PRO A 311 -5.13 -7.52 12.65
N SER A 312 -5.21 -8.80 12.33
CA SER A 312 -5.26 -9.91 13.27
C SER A 312 -4.77 -11.18 12.56
N PRO A 313 -4.16 -12.15 13.25
CA PRO A 313 -3.77 -13.42 12.63
C PRO A 313 -4.96 -14.19 12.05
N ASN A 314 -6.14 -14.07 12.66
CA ASN A 314 -7.36 -14.73 12.20
C ASN A 314 -8.64 -13.90 12.44
N SER A 315 -9.75 -14.37 11.85
CA SER A 315 -11.12 -13.95 12.14
C SER A 315 -11.80 -14.94 13.09
N PRO A 316 -12.19 -14.53 14.32
CA PRO A 316 -12.90 -15.41 15.24
C PRO A 316 -14.19 -15.99 14.64
N GLY A 317 -14.57 -17.21 15.04
CA GLY A 317 -15.80 -17.85 14.56
C GLY A 317 -15.80 -18.28 13.09
N MET A 318 -14.72 -18.03 12.35
CA MET A 318 -14.48 -18.51 10.99
C MET A 318 -13.39 -19.62 10.99
N PRO A 319 -13.24 -20.39 9.89
CA PRO A 319 -12.15 -21.36 9.73
C PRO A 319 -10.75 -20.75 9.93
N GLU A 320 -9.75 -21.60 10.20
CA GLU A 320 -8.37 -21.18 10.50
C GLU A 320 -7.72 -20.37 9.35
N GLU A 321 -8.12 -20.64 8.11
CA GLU A 321 -7.64 -19.95 6.91
C GLU A 321 -8.13 -18.51 6.81
N ALA A 322 -9.18 -18.14 7.56
CA ALA A 322 -9.77 -16.82 7.54
C ALA A 322 -8.82 -15.79 8.16
N PRO A 323 -8.27 -14.83 7.39
CA PRO A 323 -7.40 -13.80 7.95
C PRO A 323 -8.18 -12.89 8.90
N GLY A 324 -7.50 -12.06 9.70
CA GLY A 324 -8.13 -10.84 10.21
C GLY A 324 -8.61 -9.92 9.08
N GLN A 325 -9.30 -8.84 9.42
CA GLN A 325 -9.78 -7.84 8.45
C GLN A 325 -10.82 -8.32 7.41
N THR A 326 -11.48 -9.47 7.62
CA THR A 326 -12.55 -9.95 6.73
C THR A 326 -13.72 -8.98 6.60
N GLY A 327 -14.02 -8.22 7.65
CA GLY A 327 -14.97 -7.10 7.63
C GLY A 327 -14.50 -5.97 6.72
N SER A 328 -13.24 -5.51 6.84
CA SER A 328 -12.67 -4.50 5.92
C SER A 328 -12.70 -4.95 4.46
N TYR A 329 -12.36 -6.21 4.20
CA TYR A 329 -12.44 -6.83 2.88
C TYR A 329 -13.87 -6.79 2.32
N ILE A 330 -14.88 -7.19 3.10
CA ILE A 330 -16.29 -7.08 2.71
C ILE A 330 -16.70 -5.62 2.50
N GLY A 331 -16.25 -4.72 3.39
CA GLY A 331 -16.51 -3.29 3.30
C GLY A 331 -16.05 -2.70 1.97
N TYR A 332 -14.87 -3.08 1.49
CA TYR A 332 -14.36 -2.65 0.19
C TYR A 332 -15.32 -3.04 -0.95
N TYR A 333 -15.73 -4.31 -1.03
CA TYR A 333 -16.62 -4.77 -2.10
C TYR A 333 -18.04 -4.20 -1.99
N LEU A 334 -18.51 -3.94 -0.76
CA LEU A 334 -19.78 -3.28 -0.52
C LEU A 334 -19.75 -1.83 -1.04
N VAL A 335 -18.71 -1.06 -0.70
CA VAL A 335 -18.53 0.31 -1.20
C VAL A 335 -18.31 0.32 -2.71
N GLN A 336 -17.54 -0.62 -3.25
CA GLN A 336 -17.39 -0.78 -4.70
C GLN A 336 -18.75 -1.04 -5.38
N ALA A 337 -19.59 -1.90 -4.82
CA ALA A 337 -20.93 -2.16 -5.35
C ALA A 337 -21.84 -0.94 -5.28
N TYR A 338 -21.72 -0.13 -4.22
CA TYR A 338 -22.38 1.18 -4.12
C TYR A 338 -21.94 2.11 -5.24
N MET A 339 -20.63 2.37 -5.37
CA MET A 339 -20.11 3.32 -6.37
C MET A 339 -20.40 2.90 -7.82
N ARG A 340 -20.47 1.59 -8.10
CA ARG A 340 -20.89 1.08 -9.42
C ARG A 340 -22.36 1.33 -9.74
N LYS A 341 -23.22 1.41 -8.73
CA LYS A 341 -24.66 1.68 -8.89
C LYS A 341 -24.98 3.17 -8.92
N HIS A 342 -24.09 3.98 -8.36
CA HIS A 342 -24.23 5.43 -8.24
C HIS A 342 -23.00 6.11 -8.87
N PRO A 343 -22.76 5.95 -10.19
CA PRO A 343 -21.59 6.51 -10.87
C PRO A 343 -21.54 8.05 -10.85
N GLU A 344 -22.65 8.71 -10.52
CA GLU A 344 -22.74 10.15 -10.29
C GLU A 344 -22.10 10.60 -8.97
N VAL A 345 -21.91 9.69 -8.00
CA VAL A 345 -21.30 10.01 -6.71
C VAL A 345 -19.78 10.11 -6.87
N SER A 346 -19.23 11.27 -6.55
CA SER A 346 -17.79 11.53 -6.52
C SER A 346 -17.11 10.96 -5.26
N LEU A 347 -15.77 10.87 -5.25
CA LEU A 347 -15.03 10.44 -4.05
C LEU A 347 -15.19 11.41 -2.85
N PRO A 348 -15.20 12.75 -3.04
CA PRO A 348 -15.55 13.68 -1.96
C PRO A 348 -16.94 13.43 -1.37
N GLU A 349 -17.96 13.19 -2.21
CA GLU A 349 -19.32 12.88 -1.73
C GLU A 349 -19.37 11.52 -1.01
N LEU A 350 -18.62 10.52 -1.48
CA LEU A 350 -18.48 9.24 -0.78
C LEU A 350 -17.85 9.43 0.61
N LEU A 351 -16.81 10.25 0.73
CA LEU A 351 -16.19 10.57 2.03
C LEU A 351 -17.21 11.22 2.97
N ALA A 352 -17.93 12.23 2.50
CA ALA A 352 -18.90 13.00 3.28
C ALA A 352 -20.18 12.21 3.67
N GLN A 353 -20.45 11.06 3.04
CA GLN A 353 -21.66 10.28 3.33
C GLN A 353 -21.56 9.51 4.66
N GLU A 354 -22.06 10.06 5.75
CA GLU A 354 -21.99 9.42 7.08
C GLU A 354 -23.03 8.30 7.31
N ASP A 355 -24.11 8.24 6.52
CA ASP A 355 -25.14 7.21 6.68
C ASP A 355 -24.70 5.85 6.09
N ALA A 356 -24.10 5.04 6.95
CA ALA A 356 -23.74 3.65 6.67
C ALA A 356 -24.94 2.79 6.21
N GLN A 357 -26.16 3.05 6.72
CA GLN A 357 -27.37 2.31 6.32
C GLN A 357 -27.83 2.69 4.92
N LEU A 358 -27.63 3.95 4.52
CA LEU A 358 -27.85 4.38 3.13
C LEU A 358 -26.93 3.60 2.20
N ILE A 359 -25.61 3.62 2.45
CA ILE A 359 -24.63 2.92 1.58
C ILE A 359 -24.96 1.42 1.51
N LEU A 360 -25.22 0.77 2.65
CA LEU A 360 -25.61 -0.64 2.69
C LEU A 360 -26.85 -0.92 1.82
N ARG A 361 -27.95 -0.18 2.03
CA ARG A 361 -29.20 -0.41 1.27
C ARG A 361 -29.04 -0.09 -0.21
N ALA A 362 -28.41 1.03 -0.54
CA ALA A 362 -28.24 1.53 -1.90
C ALA A 362 -27.24 0.72 -2.73
N SER A 363 -26.28 0.04 -2.09
CA SER A 363 -25.35 -0.89 -2.75
C SER A 363 -26.04 -2.13 -3.33
N ARG A 364 -27.18 -2.55 -2.75
CA ARG A 364 -27.80 -3.86 -2.98
C ARG A 364 -26.75 -5.00 -3.00
N PHE A 365 -25.78 -4.93 -2.09
CA PHE A 365 -24.61 -5.82 -2.09
C PHE A 365 -25.02 -7.30 -1.95
N LYS A 366 -24.64 -8.10 -2.94
CA LYS A 366 -24.88 -9.54 -3.03
C LYS A 366 -23.61 -10.20 -3.58
N PRO A 367 -22.62 -10.48 -2.71
CA PRO A 367 -21.35 -11.03 -3.17
C PRO A 367 -21.52 -12.45 -3.74
N THR A 368 -20.63 -12.81 -4.65
CA THR A 368 -20.46 -14.17 -5.16
C THR A 368 -19.04 -14.64 -4.84
N ASN A 369 -18.88 -15.96 -4.74
CA ASN A 369 -17.58 -16.59 -4.60
C ASN A 369 -16.90 -16.68 -5.97
N GLU A 370 -15.62 -16.33 -6.01
CA GLU A 370 -14.77 -16.54 -7.18
C GLU A 370 -14.24 -17.98 -7.14
N LYS A 371 -14.33 -18.70 -8.25
CA LYS A 371 -13.95 -20.12 -8.33
C LYS A 371 -12.48 -20.30 -8.61
#